data_AF-A0A957KTT9-F1
#
_entry.id   AF-A0A957KTT9-F1
#
_cell.length_a   1.000
_cell.length_b   1.000
_cell.length_c   1.000
_cell.angle_alpha   90.00
_cell.angle_beta   90.00
_cell.angle_gamma   90.00
#
_symmetry.space_group_name_H-M   'P 1'
#
loop_
_entity.id
_entity.type
_entity.pdbx_description
1 polymer ?
#
loop_
_entity_poly.entity_id
_entity_poly.type
_entity_poly.pdbx_seq_one_letter_code
_entity_poly.pdbx_strand_id
1 'polypeptide(L)'
;MSISPLFLIDDDVTAPAPKIHSRNTAAEGLGALIKEAGASKETHAVGIENTIFEIDLEGYVEDFNERVIGAYNAGADDDLPADIGVARSLVPAGTGVLRDFSYIAPQIPEYDQSSCVGCMTCVTECPDTAILGKVVEPGVLELALAETPEAERAWLAEQWAITTKFYNVPEKKEPGSGGKFGIFIDPTKCKGCAECVQVCTDLGYNALRMIDKEEDTIPKYRDAFDFYRKLPPTPERFISDRVLVDMMLADRSLLYVGGAGSCAGCGEATALRMWMAATAFVTGRDNIGIVNSTGCSTVYASTYPYNPWAVSWTNSLFENGPTDAMGV
;
A
#
# COMPACT_ATOMS: atom_id res chain seq x y z
N MET A 1 -5.75 -12.07 -13.84
CA MET A 1 -6.43 -11.61 -12.63
C MET A 1 -5.36 -11.02 -11.74
N SER A 2 -5.26 -9.69 -11.70
CA SER A 2 -4.20 -9.00 -10.95
C SER A 2 -4.66 -8.84 -9.50
N ILE A 3 -4.03 -9.56 -8.58
CA ILE A 3 -4.28 -9.45 -7.14
C ILE A 3 -3.97 -7.99 -6.75
N SER A 4 -4.89 -7.34 -6.05
CA SER A 4 -4.67 -5.96 -5.58
C SER A 4 -3.58 -5.98 -4.51
N PRO A 5 -2.67 -4.98 -4.46
CA PRO A 5 -1.58 -4.96 -3.48
C PRO A 5 -2.06 -5.02 -2.02
N LEU A 6 -3.31 -4.61 -1.75
CA LEU A 6 -3.93 -4.71 -0.43
C LEU A 6 -4.32 -6.14 -0.01
N PHE A 7 -4.32 -7.09 -0.95
CA PHE A 7 -4.72 -8.48 -0.75
C PHE A 7 -3.52 -9.42 -0.68
N LEU A 8 -2.30 -8.89 -0.58
CA LEU A 8 -1.07 -9.68 -0.42
C LEU A 8 -0.74 -10.03 1.04
N ILE A 9 -1.71 -9.87 1.96
CA ILE A 9 -1.52 -10.16 3.38
C ILE A 9 -2.49 -11.30 3.74
N ASP A 10 -1.95 -12.52 3.86
CA ASP A 10 -2.56 -13.56 4.69
C ASP A 10 -1.99 -13.39 6.10
N ASP A 11 -2.86 -13.31 7.11
CA ASP A 11 -2.50 -13.08 8.53
C ASP A 11 -1.86 -14.30 9.22
N ASP A 12 -1.53 -15.36 8.47
CA ASP A 12 -1.10 -16.66 9.02
C ASP A 12 0.38 -16.98 8.71
N VAL A 13 1.27 -15.99 8.87
CA VAL A 13 2.72 -16.25 8.88
C VAL A 13 3.13 -16.81 10.25
N THR A 14 2.64 -18.01 10.59
CA THR A 14 3.36 -18.87 11.51
C THR A 14 4.54 -19.47 10.76
N ALA A 15 5.72 -18.86 10.89
CA ALA A 15 6.94 -19.28 10.20
C ALA A 15 7.19 -20.80 10.35
N PRO A 16 7.09 -21.62 9.28
CA PRO A 16 7.73 -22.91 9.29
C PRO A 16 9.25 -22.70 9.27
N ALA A 17 10.00 -23.56 9.97
CA ALA A 17 11.46 -23.48 9.98
C ALA A 17 12.01 -23.41 8.54
N PRO A 18 13.03 -22.57 8.27
CA PRO A 18 13.50 -22.32 6.92
C PRO A 18 13.94 -23.63 6.29
N LYS A 19 13.26 -24.03 5.21
CA LYS A 19 13.79 -25.04 4.30
C LYS A 19 14.90 -24.37 3.54
N ILE A 20 16.12 -24.52 4.03
CA ILE A 20 17.33 -24.21 3.27
C ILE A 20 17.30 -25.09 2.02
N HIS A 21 16.79 -24.54 0.92
CA HIS A 21 17.03 -25.11 -0.39
C HIS A 21 18.50 -24.88 -0.68
N SER A 22 19.34 -25.86 -0.34
CA SER A 22 20.73 -25.93 -0.77
C SER A 22 20.76 -26.10 -2.28
N ARG A 23 20.52 -25.03 -3.04
CA ARG A 23 20.95 -24.98 -4.43
C ARG A 23 22.46 -24.78 -4.39
N ASN A 24 23.16 -25.87 -4.67
CA ASN A 24 24.56 -25.84 -5.10
C ASN A 24 24.66 -24.92 -6.33
N THR A 25 24.88 -23.63 -6.12
CA THR A 25 25.57 -22.81 -7.10
C THR A 25 27.04 -22.91 -6.73
N ALA A 26 27.72 -23.86 -7.35
CA ALA A 26 29.16 -23.83 -7.40
C ALA A 26 29.58 -22.42 -7.84
N ALA A 27 30.57 -21.86 -7.16
CA ALA A 27 31.18 -20.58 -7.44
C ALA A 27 31.96 -20.59 -8.77
N GLU A 28 31.33 -21.01 -9.87
CA GLU A 28 31.96 -21.10 -11.20
C GLU A 28 31.91 -19.78 -11.99
N GLY A 29 31.29 -18.72 -11.45
CA GLY A 29 31.16 -17.42 -12.13
C GLY A 29 32.12 -16.31 -11.68
N LEU A 30 32.74 -16.43 -10.50
CA LEU A 30 33.53 -15.33 -9.90
C LEU A 30 34.85 -15.04 -10.64
N GLY A 31 35.38 -16.01 -11.39
CA GLY A 31 36.58 -15.82 -12.22
C GLY A 31 36.40 -14.82 -13.38
N ALA A 32 35.15 -14.58 -13.81
CA ALA A 32 34.86 -13.68 -14.92
C ALA A 32 34.91 -12.18 -14.54
N LEU A 33 35.07 -11.86 -13.26
CA LEU A 33 35.05 -10.47 -12.74
C LEU A 33 36.44 -9.93 -12.36
N ILE A 34 37.50 -10.75 -12.49
CA ILE A 34 38.87 -10.34 -12.16
C ILE A 34 39.52 -9.73 -13.42
N LYS A 35 39.85 -8.43 -13.39
CA LYS A 35 40.68 -7.81 -14.43
C LYS A 35 42.16 -8.07 -14.19
N GLU A 36 42.87 -8.44 -15.25
CA GLU A 36 44.32 -8.30 -15.27
C GLU A 36 44.70 -6.80 -15.32
N ALA A 37 45.80 -6.45 -14.66
CA ALA A 37 46.29 -5.08 -14.61
C ALA A 37 46.58 -4.56 -16.03
N GLY A 38 45.83 -3.53 -16.47
CA GLY A 38 45.99 -2.90 -17.79
C GLY A 38 44.84 -3.11 -18.78
N ALA A 39 43.82 -3.91 -18.45
CA ALA A 39 42.66 -4.10 -19.33
C ALA A 39 41.80 -2.81 -19.48
N SER A 40 41.26 -2.59 -20.68
CA SER A 40 40.42 -1.41 -21.01
C SER A 40 39.20 -1.32 -20.10
N LYS A 41 38.70 -0.10 -19.83
CA LYS A 41 37.52 0.10 -18.99
C LYS A 41 36.22 -0.37 -19.67
N GLU A 42 36.18 -0.45 -21.00
CA GLU A 42 34.97 -0.68 -21.80
C GLU A 42 34.63 -2.17 -22.06
N THR A 43 35.46 -3.12 -21.63
CA THR A 43 35.21 -4.56 -21.83
C THR A 43 34.00 -5.14 -21.08
N HIS A 44 33.29 -4.34 -20.28
CA HIS A 44 32.05 -4.79 -19.61
C HIS A 44 30.82 -4.81 -20.53
N ALA A 45 30.87 -4.21 -21.73
CA ALA A 45 29.73 -4.22 -22.65
C ALA A 45 29.48 -5.60 -23.28
N VAL A 46 30.49 -6.48 -23.34
CA VAL A 46 30.41 -7.78 -24.03
C VAL A 46 30.48 -8.90 -22.99
N GLY A 47 29.34 -9.21 -22.37
CA GLY A 47 29.23 -10.30 -21.38
C GLY A 47 28.02 -10.21 -20.46
N ILE A 48 27.38 -9.03 -20.38
CA ILE A 48 26.17 -8.83 -19.56
C ILE A 48 24.95 -9.54 -20.17
N GLU A 49 24.93 -9.75 -21.49
CA GLU A 49 23.81 -10.38 -22.21
C GLU A 49 23.44 -11.79 -21.68
N ASN A 50 24.39 -12.50 -21.04
CA ASN A 50 24.16 -13.84 -20.47
C ASN A 50 24.33 -13.92 -18.94
N THR A 51 24.45 -12.79 -18.23
CA THR A 51 24.54 -12.72 -16.76
C THR A 51 23.43 -11.90 -16.13
N ILE A 52 22.33 -11.65 -16.87
CA ILE A 52 21.06 -11.33 -16.24
C ILE A 52 20.65 -12.59 -15.47
N PHE A 53 21.00 -12.64 -14.19
CA PHE A 53 20.63 -13.72 -13.30
C PHE A 53 19.11 -13.88 -13.40
N GLU A 54 18.64 -15.08 -13.77
CA GLU A 54 17.26 -15.45 -13.57
C GLU A 54 17.02 -15.47 -12.06
N ILE A 55 16.55 -14.34 -11.54
CA ILE A 55 16.02 -14.25 -10.19
C ILE A 55 14.64 -14.89 -10.26
N ASP A 56 14.44 -15.94 -9.47
CA ASP A 56 13.10 -16.41 -9.14
C ASP A 56 12.40 -15.30 -8.36
N LEU A 57 11.67 -14.45 -9.09
CA LEU A 57 11.08 -13.24 -8.52
C LEU A 57 10.08 -13.56 -7.42
N GLU A 58 9.26 -14.60 -7.60
CA GLU A 58 8.25 -14.98 -6.61
C GLU A 58 8.93 -15.50 -5.34
N GLY A 59 9.89 -16.44 -5.49
CA GLY A 59 10.66 -16.93 -4.34
C GLY A 59 11.49 -15.85 -3.65
N TYR A 60 12.00 -14.86 -4.39
CA TYR A 60 12.71 -13.73 -3.80
C TYR A 60 11.79 -12.81 -3.00
N VAL A 61 10.58 -12.53 -3.49
CA VAL A 61 9.60 -11.70 -2.76
C VAL A 61 9.16 -12.39 -1.47
N GLU A 62 8.89 -13.70 -1.51
CA GLU A 62 8.54 -14.49 -0.32
C GLU A 62 9.68 -14.47 0.71
N ASP A 63 10.90 -14.82 0.31
CA ASP A 63 12.07 -14.81 1.19
C ASP A 63 12.38 -13.41 1.74
N PHE A 64 12.26 -12.36 0.93
CA PHE A 64 12.46 -10.98 1.40
C PHE A 64 11.42 -10.60 2.47
N ASN A 65 10.15 -10.93 2.24
CA ASN A 65 9.08 -10.60 3.18
C ASN A 65 9.18 -11.37 4.50
N GLU A 66 9.62 -12.63 4.46
CA GLU A 66 9.77 -13.43 5.66
C GLU A 66 11.09 -13.17 6.38
N ARG A 67 12.21 -13.37 5.70
CA ARG A 67 13.54 -13.36 6.31
C ARG A 67 14.05 -11.95 6.53
N VAL A 68 14.02 -11.11 5.49
CA VAL A 68 14.62 -9.76 5.57
C VAL A 68 13.75 -8.85 6.42
N ILE A 69 12.46 -8.70 6.10
CA ILE A 69 11.56 -7.86 6.90
C ILE A 69 11.38 -8.42 8.32
N GLY A 70 11.30 -9.75 8.47
CA GLY A 70 11.24 -10.39 9.78
C GLY A 70 12.47 -10.07 10.66
N ALA A 71 13.68 -10.11 10.10
CA ALA A 71 14.89 -9.74 10.82
C ALA A 71 14.90 -8.27 11.26
N TYR A 72 14.49 -7.34 10.38
CA TYR A 72 14.36 -5.92 10.74
C TYR A 72 13.31 -5.68 11.83
N ASN A 73 12.16 -6.35 11.74
CA ASN A 73 11.12 -6.27 12.77
C ASN A 73 11.59 -6.82 14.13
N ALA A 74 12.47 -7.82 14.12
CA ALA A 74 13.04 -8.44 15.33
C ALA A 74 14.31 -7.75 15.85
N GLY A 75 14.87 -6.77 15.13
CA GLY A 75 16.16 -6.13 15.46
C GLY A 75 17.36 -7.08 15.33
N ALA A 76 17.28 -8.04 14.39
CA ALA A 76 18.31 -9.04 14.09
C ALA A 76 18.87 -8.87 12.66
N ASP A 77 18.78 -7.67 12.10
CA ASP A 77 19.22 -7.35 10.75
C ASP A 77 20.74 -7.44 10.57
N ASP A 78 21.52 -7.24 11.64
CA ASP A 78 22.98 -7.44 11.65
C ASP A 78 23.41 -8.87 11.26
N ASP A 79 22.52 -9.86 11.46
CA ASP A 79 22.78 -11.28 11.15
C ASP A 79 22.43 -11.65 9.70
N LEU A 80 21.86 -10.74 8.91
CA LEU A 80 21.47 -11.02 7.54
C LEU A 80 22.71 -11.25 6.64
N PRO A 81 22.74 -12.35 5.86
CA PRO A 81 23.82 -12.57 4.91
C PRO A 81 23.78 -11.52 3.79
N ALA A 82 24.96 -11.12 3.31
CA ALA A 82 25.11 -10.31 2.11
C ALA A 82 24.87 -11.13 0.83
N ASP A 83 23.63 -11.60 0.64
CA ASP A 83 23.19 -12.30 -0.57
C ASP A 83 22.96 -11.33 -1.75
N ILE A 84 22.61 -11.86 -2.93
CA ILE A 84 22.45 -11.06 -4.14
C ILE A 84 21.37 -9.98 -4.03
N GLY A 85 20.33 -10.19 -3.21
CA GLY A 85 19.26 -9.22 -3.01
C GLY A 85 19.68 -8.14 -2.02
N VAL A 86 20.08 -8.56 -0.82
CA VAL A 86 20.48 -7.65 0.27
C VAL A 86 21.71 -6.83 -0.14
N ALA A 87 22.73 -7.45 -0.74
CA ALA A 87 23.96 -6.76 -1.15
C ALA A 87 23.75 -5.75 -2.30
N ARG A 88 22.63 -5.85 -3.04
CA ARG A 88 22.26 -4.93 -4.12
C ARG A 88 21.13 -3.98 -3.74
N SER A 89 20.64 -4.07 -2.50
CA SER A 89 19.49 -3.31 -2.00
C SER A 89 18.27 -3.41 -2.91
N LEU A 90 18.03 -4.59 -3.51
CA LEU A 90 16.79 -4.86 -4.21
C LEU A 90 15.68 -4.96 -3.16
N VAL A 91 14.57 -4.26 -3.38
CA VAL A 91 13.41 -4.26 -2.48
C VAL A 91 12.17 -4.53 -3.33
N PRO A 92 11.37 -5.56 -3.00
CA PRO A 92 10.10 -5.79 -3.66
C PRO A 92 9.18 -4.56 -3.65
N ALA A 93 8.31 -4.48 -4.65
CA ALA A 93 7.29 -3.45 -4.69
C ALA A 93 6.31 -3.63 -3.52
N GLY A 94 5.91 -2.54 -2.87
CA GLY A 94 4.84 -2.52 -1.89
C GLY A 94 5.15 -3.17 -0.53
N THR A 95 6.42 -3.46 -0.19
CA THR A 95 6.77 -4.03 1.13
C THR A 95 6.36 -3.15 2.31
N GLY A 96 6.04 -1.87 2.08
CA GLY A 96 5.44 -0.97 3.06
C GLY A 96 4.14 -1.51 3.68
N VAL A 97 3.42 -2.43 3.02
CA VAL A 97 2.25 -3.10 3.62
C VAL A 97 2.60 -3.84 4.91
N LEU A 98 3.83 -4.36 5.03
CA LEU A 98 4.30 -5.15 6.17
C LEU A 98 4.85 -4.29 7.32
N ARG A 99 4.85 -2.97 7.18
CA ARG A 99 5.29 -2.06 8.24
C ARG A 99 4.14 -1.68 9.16
N ASP A 100 4.33 -1.85 10.47
CA ASP A 100 3.36 -1.42 11.46
C ASP A 100 3.73 -0.07 12.09
N PHE A 101 2.78 0.86 12.09
CA PHE A 101 2.83 2.17 12.75
C PHE A 101 1.76 2.32 13.84
N SER A 102 1.03 1.26 14.19
CA SER A 102 -0.07 1.30 15.16
C SER A 102 0.32 1.88 16.53
N TYR A 103 1.60 1.78 16.90
CA TYR A 103 2.16 2.24 18.17
C TYR A 103 2.66 3.69 18.18
N ILE A 104 2.79 4.37 17.03
CA ILE A 104 3.49 5.67 16.99
C ILE A 104 2.62 6.86 17.42
N ALA A 105 1.30 6.76 17.24
CA ALA A 105 0.36 7.83 17.53
C ALA A 105 -0.64 7.38 18.61
N PRO A 106 -0.92 8.21 19.63
CA PRO A 106 -1.86 7.85 20.70
C PRO A 106 -3.32 7.91 20.26
N GLN A 107 -3.62 8.55 19.12
CA GLN A 107 -4.99 8.77 18.66
C GLN A 107 -5.23 8.16 17.27
N ILE A 108 -6.49 7.86 16.96
CA ILE A 108 -6.94 7.35 15.67
C ILE A 108 -8.28 8.03 15.29
N PRO A 109 -8.57 8.27 14.00
CA PRO A 109 -9.86 8.81 13.60
C PRO A 109 -10.98 7.76 13.74
N GLU A 110 -12.03 8.13 14.45
CA GLU A 110 -13.31 7.42 14.52
C GLU A 110 -14.28 7.97 13.48
N TYR A 111 -15.04 7.07 12.85
CA TYR A 111 -16.02 7.36 11.81
C TYR A 111 -17.45 7.42 12.35
N ASP A 112 -18.16 8.50 12.01
CA ASP A 112 -19.60 8.66 12.21
C ASP A 112 -20.33 8.59 10.85
N GLN A 113 -20.96 7.44 10.58
CA GLN A 113 -21.70 7.21 9.34
C GLN A 113 -22.89 8.15 9.17
N SER A 114 -23.49 8.65 10.26
CA SER A 114 -24.73 9.43 10.20
C SER A 114 -24.53 10.81 9.60
N SER A 115 -23.33 11.37 9.77
CA SER A 115 -22.92 12.67 9.24
C SER A 115 -22.18 12.57 7.90
N CYS A 116 -21.84 11.35 7.45
CA CYS A 116 -21.05 11.12 6.26
C CYS A 116 -21.86 11.28 4.97
N VAL A 117 -21.35 12.09 4.05
CA VAL A 117 -21.98 12.31 2.74
C VAL A 117 -21.34 11.51 1.59
N GLY A 118 -20.27 10.74 1.87
CA GLY A 118 -19.55 9.98 0.85
C GLY A 118 -18.73 10.84 -0.13
N CYS A 119 -18.14 11.94 0.34
CA CYS A 119 -17.35 12.85 -0.50
C CYS A 119 -15.92 12.34 -0.80
N MET A 120 -15.42 11.35 -0.06
CA MET A 120 -14.09 10.75 -0.20
C MET A 120 -12.90 11.70 0.05
N THR A 121 -13.11 12.95 0.47
CA THR A 121 -12.00 13.91 0.69
C THR A 121 -11.06 13.47 1.82
N CYS A 122 -11.59 12.84 2.88
CA CYS A 122 -10.76 12.26 3.93
C CYS A 122 -9.79 11.17 3.42
N VAL A 123 -10.17 10.44 2.37
CA VAL A 123 -9.34 9.42 1.72
C VAL A 123 -8.26 10.05 0.87
N THR A 124 -8.55 11.17 0.18
CA THR A 124 -7.57 11.85 -0.66
C THR A 124 -6.53 12.64 0.13
N GLU A 125 -6.89 13.18 1.29
CA GLU A 125 -5.94 13.92 2.15
C GLU A 125 -5.00 12.99 2.92
N CYS A 126 -5.34 11.71 3.06
CA CYS A 126 -4.49 10.78 3.79
C CYS A 126 -3.18 10.49 3.04
N PRO A 127 -2.01 10.78 3.64
CA PRO A 127 -0.72 10.58 3.00
C PRO A 127 -0.30 9.10 2.92
N ASP A 128 -0.80 8.26 3.83
CA ASP A 128 -0.28 6.90 4.07
C ASP A 128 -1.24 5.78 3.65
N THR A 129 -2.29 6.08 2.87
CA THR A 129 -3.30 5.06 2.49
C THR A 129 -4.01 4.43 3.70
N ALA A 130 -4.00 5.12 4.85
CA ALA A 130 -4.49 4.59 6.12
C ALA A 130 -6.00 4.71 6.32
N ILE A 131 -6.72 5.35 5.41
CA ILE A 131 -8.18 5.50 5.44
C ILE A 131 -8.70 5.31 4.02
N LEU A 132 -9.65 4.39 3.85
CA LEU A 132 -10.19 3.97 2.56
C LEU A 132 -11.71 3.94 2.60
N GLY A 133 -12.33 4.21 1.46
CA GLY A 133 -13.76 4.13 1.28
C GLY A 133 -14.15 2.86 0.51
N LYS A 134 -15.34 2.34 0.80
CA LYS A 134 -15.95 1.25 0.01
C LYS A 134 -17.42 1.59 -0.25
N VAL A 135 -17.87 1.36 -1.48
CA VAL A 135 -19.30 1.26 -1.80
C VAL A 135 -19.64 -0.20 -2.11
N VAL A 136 -20.67 -0.72 -1.45
CA VAL A 136 -21.16 -2.09 -1.63
C VAL A 136 -22.67 -2.11 -1.82
N GLU A 137 -23.16 -3.09 -2.58
CA GLU A 137 -24.60 -3.32 -2.72
C GLU A 137 -25.17 -3.92 -1.42
N PRO A 138 -26.40 -3.57 -1.00
CA PRO A 138 -26.99 -4.05 0.25
C PRO A 138 -26.96 -5.56 0.43
N GLY A 139 -27.31 -6.34 -0.61
CA GLY A 139 -27.30 -7.80 -0.54
C GLY A 139 -25.89 -8.40 -0.39
N VAL A 140 -24.88 -7.77 -0.99
CA VAL A 140 -23.48 -8.18 -0.83
C VAL A 140 -23.02 -7.93 0.61
N LEU A 141 -23.38 -6.76 1.17
CA LEU A 141 -23.06 -6.45 2.55
C LEU A 141 -23.73 -7.40 3.55
N GLU A 142 -25.00 -7.72 3.33
CA GLU A 142 -25.75 -8.66 4.18
C GLU A 142 -25.07 -10.03 4.22
N LEU A 143 -24.62 -10.55 3.07
CA LEU A 143 -23.88 -11.81 3.00
C LEU A 143 -22.53 -11.72 3.73
N ALA A 144 -21.75 -10.67 3.50
CA ALA A 144 -20.46 -10.48 4.16
C ALA A 144 -20.60 -10.37 5.69
N LEU A 145 -21.61 -9.65 6.18
CA LEU A 145 -21.89 -9.54 7.61
C LEU A 145 -22.35 -10.88 8.21
N ALA A 146 -23.09 -11.70 7.46
CA ALA A 146 -23.52 -13.02 7.92
C ALA A 146 -22.33 -13.97 8.15
N GLU A 147 -21.27 -13.85 7.35
CA GLU A 147 -20.02 -14.61 7.49
C GLU A 147 -19.07 -14.05 8.56
N THR A 148 -19.31 -12.82 9.02
CA THR A 148 -18.50 -12.16 10.06
C THR A 148 -18.81 -12.73 11.45
N PRO A 149 -17.81 -12.93 12.33
CA PRO A 149 -18.01 -13.33 13.72
C PRO A 149 -19.00 -12.42 14.48
N GLU A 150 -19.79 -13.00 15.39
CA GLU A 150 -20.84 -12.28 16.12
C GLU A 150 -20.31 -11.09 16.93
N ALA A 151 -19.10 -11.21 17.49
CA ALA A 151 -18.45 -10.19 18.30
C ALA A 151 -18.20 -8.88 17.53
N GLU A 152 -17.90 -8.96 16.23
CA GLU A 152 -17.54 -7.81 15.39
C GLU A 152 -18.73 -7.32 14.53
N ARG A 153 -19.66 -8.24 14.20
CA ARG A 153 -20.75 -8.02 13.23
C ARG A 153 -21.60 -6.80 13.55
N ALA A 154 -21.97 -6.60 14.82
CA ALA A 154 -22.86 -5.52 15.23
C ALA A 154 -22.24 -4.15 14.92
N TRP A 155 -20.99 -3.94 15.33
CA TRP A 155 -20.29 -2.68 15.10
C TRP A 155 -20.00 -2.47 13.60
N LEU A 156 -19.62 -3.53 12.88
CA LEU A 156 -19.39 -3.49 11.42
C LEU A 156 -20.66 -3.13 10.64
N ALA A 157 -21.82 -3.63 11.05
CA ALA A 157 -23.10 -3.28 10.43
C ALA A 157 -23.44 -1.79 10.57
N GLU A 158 -22.94 -1.14 11.62
CA GLU A 158 -23.09 0.29 11.87
C GLU A 158 -22.08 1.17 11.11
N GLN A 159 -21.11 0.62 10.38
CA GLN A 159 -20.10 1.42 9.66
C GLN A 159 -20.54 1.87 8.26
N TRP A 160 -21.84 1.88 7.97
CA TRP A 160 -22.37 2.04 6.61
C TRP A 160 -23.38 3.18 6.49
N ALA A 161 -23.01 4.23 5.78
CA ALA A 161 -23.81 5.41 5.50
C ALA A 161 -24.74 5.21 4.29
N ILE A 162 -25.94 5.79 4.40
CA ILE A 162 -26.88 5.99 3.29
C ILE A 162 -26.65 7.38 2.73
N THR A 163 -25.89 7.47 1.64
CA THR A 163 -25.51 8.76 1.04
C THR A 163 -26.43 9.15 -0.11
N THR A 164 -26.52 10.46 -0.38
CA THR A 164 -27.26 10.93 -1.56
C THR A 164 -26.62 10.43 -2.85
N LYS A 165 -25.28 10.43 -2.91
CA LYS A 165 -24.50 10.09 -4.10
C LYS A 165 -24.60 8.61 -4.47
N PHE A 166 -24.37 7.72 -3.49
CA PHE A 166 -24.25 6.29 -3.76
C PHE A 166 -25.57 5.53 -3.54
N TYR A 167 -26.50 6.07 -2.75
CA TYR A 167 -27.78 5.39 -2.46
C TYR A 167 -28.99 6.11 -3.06
N ASN A 168 -29.29 7.33 -2.60
CA ASN A 168 -30.60 7.97 -2.90
C ASN A 168 -30.78 8.31 -4.39
N VAL A 169 -29.74 8.82 -5.06
CA VAL A 169 -29.81 9.15 -6.49
C VAL A 169 -29.93 7.89 -7.35
N PRO A 170 -29.11 6.84 -7.17
CA PRO A 170 -29.31 5.55 -7.83
C PRO A 170 -30.70 4.95 -7.59
N GLU A 171 -31.16 4.84 -6.34
CA GLU A 171 -32.49 4.30 -6.00
C GLU A 171 -33.63 5.04 -6.70
N LYS A 172 -33.54 6.37 -6.79
CA LYS A 172 -34.56 7.18 -7.49
C LYS A 172 -34.58 6.90 -9.00
N LYS A 173 -33.43 6.55 -9.59
CA LYS A 173 -33.30 6.25 -11.02
C LYS A 173 -33.72 4.81 -11.32
N GLU A 174 -33.31 3.87 -10.49
CA GLU A 174 -33.60 2.45 -10.61
C GLU A 174 -33.69 1.84 -9.20
N PRO A 175 -34.89 1.40 -8.75
CA PRO A 175 -35.06 0.80 -7.43
C PRO A 175 -34.16 -0.43 -7.23
N GLY A 176 -33.49 -0.51 -6.08
CA GLY A 176 -32.54 -1.56 -5.74
C GLY A 176 -31.11 -1.35 -6.26
N SER A 177 -30.82 -0.24 -6.95
CA SER A 177 -29.49 0.06 -7.48
C SER A 177 -28.56 0.81 -6.51
N GLY A 178 -29.07 1.23 -5.35
CA GLY A 178 -28.34 1.96 -4.33
C GLY A 178 -27.20 1.16 -3.68
N GLY A 179 -26.09 1.83 -3.40
CA GLY A 179 -24.94 1.29 -2.68
C GLY A 179 -24.78 1.94 -1.31
N LYS A 180 -24.42 1.14 -0.30
CA LYS A 180 -24.04 1.59 1.04
C LYS A 180 -22.57 1.99 1.05
N PHE A 181 -22.23 3.07 1.76
CA PHE A 181 -20.88 3.64 1.79
C PHE A 181 -20.24 3.50 3.16
N GLY A 182 -19.02 2.97 3.23
CA GLY A 182 -18.25 2.84 4.47
C GLY A 182 -16.88 3.50 4.37
N ILE A 183 -16.33 3.88 5.53
CA ILE A 183 -14.96 4.35 5.71
C ILE A 183 -14.24 3.40 6.67
N PHE A 184 -13.05 2.96 6.29
CA PHE A 184 -12.26 1.99 7.03
C PHE A 184 -10.85 2.52 7.23
N ILE A 185 -10.35 2.42 8.47
CA ILE A 185 -9.05 2.97 8.86
C ILE A 185 -8.12 1.81 9.14
N ASP A 186 -6.98 1.74 8.43
CA ASP A 186 -5.92 0.78 8.70
C ASP A 186 -5.12 1.28 9.91
N PRO A 187 -5.22 0.63 11.09
CA PRO A 187 -4.52 1.08 12.28
C PRO A 187 -3.01 0.93 12.14
N THR A 188 -2.52 0.06 11.26
CA THR A 188 -1.08 -0.19 11.04
C THR A 188 -0.43 0.86 10.15
N LYS A 189 -1.23 1.67 9.43
CA LYS A 189 -0.74 2.74 8.56
C LYS A 189 -1.06 4.13 9.10
N CYS A 190 -2.06 4.24 9.98
CA CYS A 190 -2.49 5.51 10.53
C CYS A 190 -1.45 6.08 11.51
N LYS A 191 -0.90 7.25 11.15
CA LYS A 191 0.06 8.00 11.96
C LYS A 191 -0.58 9.08 12.84
N GLY A 192 -1.92 9.13 12.92
CA GLY A 192 -2.64 10.08 13.78
C GLY A 192 -2.48 11.56 13.41
N CYS A 193 -2.18 11.89 12.15
CA CYS A 193 -1.98 13.28 11.70
C CYS A 193 -3.24 14.16 11.69
N ALA A 194 -4.43 13.56 11.79
CA ALA A 194 -5.73 14.23 11.77
C ALA A 194 -6.11 15.00 10.49
N GLU A 195 -5.33 14.96 9.39
CA GLU A 195 -5.70 15.63 8.12
C GLU A 195 -7.08 15.22 7.60
N CYS A 196 -7.41 13.93 7.70
CA CYS A 196 -8.73 13.41 7.34
C CYS A 196 -9.89 13.97 8.20
N VAL A 197 -9.64 14.23 9.49
CA VAL A 197 -10.60 14.83 10.42
C VAL A 197 -10.75 16.32 10.13
N GLN A 198 -9.62 17.02 9.95
CA GLN A 198 -9.57 18.44 9.68
C GLN A 198 -10.35 18.78 8.40
N VAL A 199 -10.07 18.07 7.30
CA VAL A 199 -10.77 18.34 6.03
C VAL A 199 -12.28 18.02 6.10
N CYS A 200 -12.66 16.99 6.89
CA CYS A 200 -14.07 16.66 7.09
C CYS A 200 -14.81 17.75 7.88
N THR A 201 -14.11 18.37 8.84
CA THR A 201 -14.59 19.50 9.64
C THR A 201 -14.69 20.77 8.79
N ASP A 202 -13.67 21.07 7.98
CA ASP A 202 -13.63 22.26 7.11
C ASP A 202 -14.73 22.23 6.04
N LEU A 203 -15.13 21.04 5.59
CA LEU A 203 -16.27 20.85 4.70
C LEU A 203 -17.63 20.87 5.42
N GLY A 204 -17.65 20.96 6.75
CA GLY A 204 -18.85 21.06 7.58
C GLY A 204 -19.57 19.74 7.85
N TYR A 205 -18.98 18.59 7.50
CA TYR A 205 -19.62 17.28 7.70
C TYR A 205 -19.38 16.71 9.08
N ASN A 206 -18.18 16.89 9.66
CA ASN A 206 -17.83 16.38 11.00
C ASN A 206 -18.07 14.87 11.19
N ALA A 207 -17.95 14.09 10.10
CA ALA A 207 -18.14 12.64 10.11
C ALA A 207 -16.92 11.85 10.62
N LEU A 208 -15.86 12.56 11.03
CA LEU A 208 -14.65 11.99 11.59
C LEU A 208 -14.24 12.80 12.82
N ARG A 209 -13.74 12.13 13.85
CA ARG A 209 -13.13 12.76 15.04
C ARG A 209 -11.95 11.94 15.54
N MET A 210 -10.94 12.59 16.09
CA MET A 210 -9.85 11.85 16.75
C MET A 210 -10.32 11.30 18.09
N ILE A 211 -10.05 10.04 18.35
CA ILE A 211 -10.25 9.38 19.65
C ILE A 211 -8.91 8.88 20.18
N ASP A 212 -8.79 8.79 21.50
CA ASP A 212 -7.65 8.13 22.14
C ASP A 212 -7.72 6.61 21.91
N LYS A 213 -6.57 5.98 21.71
CA LYS A 213 -6.47 4.53 21.56
C LYS A 213 -6.51 3.89 22.94
N GLU A 214 -7.53 3.07 23.15
CA GLU A 214 -7.66 2.17 24.29
C GLU A 214 -7.20 0.76 23.92
N GLU A 215 -7.16 -0.15 24.91
CA GLU A 215 -6.66 -1.53 24.77
C GLU A 215 -7.31 -2.31 23.60
N ASP A 216 -8.60 -2.11 23.37
CA ASP A 216 -9.38 -2.79 22.32
C ASP A 216 -9.43 -2.04 20.98
N THR A 217 -8.85 -0.84 20.90
CA THR A 217 -8.96 0.02 19.72
C THR A 217 -8.22 -0.57 18.52
N ILE A 218 -6.96 -0.99 18.69
CA ILE A 218 -6.18 -1.53 17.55
C ILE A 218 -6.77 -2.85 17.02
N PRO A 219 -7.09 -3.86 17.86
CA PRO A 219 -7.75 -5.09 17.38
C PRO A 219 -9.04 -4.79 16.61
N LYS A 220 -9.94 -3.99 17.19
CA LYS A 220 -11.21 -3.64 16.56
C LYS A 220 -11.06 -3.00 15.17
N TYR A 221 -10.11 -2.08 15.02
CA TYR A 221 -9.85 -1.43 13.73
C TYR A 221 -9.13 -2.34 12.73
N ARG A 222 -8.33 -3.31 13.21
CA ARG A 222 -7.72 -4.33 12.36
C ARG A 222 -8.80 -5.23 11.77
N ASP A 223 -9.68 -5.77 12.62
CA ASP A 223 -10.83 -6.58 12.21
C ASP A 223 -11.72 -5.83 11.19
N ALA A 224 -11.93 -4.53 11.43
CA ALA A 224 -12.65 -3.65 10.52
C ALA A 224 -12.00 -3.56 9.13
N PHE A 225 -10.68 -3.40 9.11
CA PHE A 225 -9.93 -3.25 7.88
C PHE A 225 -9.78 -4.59 7.14
N ASP A 226 -9.72 -5.71 7.85
CA ASP A 226 -9.73 -7.05 7.27
C ASP A 226 -11.09 -7.40 6.68
N PHE A 227 -12.18 -6.96 7.32
CA PHE A 227 -13.51 -6.97 6.71
C PHE A 227 -13.53 -6.18 5.40
N TYR A 228 -12.99 -4.95 5.39
CA TYR A 228 -12.85 -4.14 4.17
C TYR A 228 -12.06 -4.85 3.06
N ARG A 229 -10.95 -5.53 3.41
CA ARG A 229 -10.14 -6.31 2.46
C ARG A 229 -10.94 -7.46 1.88
N LYS A 230 -11.74 -8.18 2.67
CA LYS A 230 -12.52 -9.35 2.18
C LYS A 230 -13.69 -8.97 1.27
N LEU A 231 -14.17 -7.72 1.34
CA LEU A 231 -15.26 -7.26 0.47
C LEU A 231 -14.84 -7.23 -1.00
N PRO A 232 -15.78 -7.52 -1.93
CA PRO A 232 -15.50 -7.38 -3.35
C PRO A 232 -15.17 -5.93 -3.72
N PRO A 233 -14.54 -5.71 -4.89
CA PRO A 233 -14.31 -4.37 -5.41
C PRO A 233 -15.61 -3.56 -5.50
N THR A 234 -15.51 -2.26 -5.28
CA THR A 234 -16.66 -1.36 -5.48
C THR A 234 -17.15 -1.45 -6.94
N PRO A 235 -18.46 -1.60 -7.18
CA PRO A 235 -18.98 -1.67 -8.54
C PRO A 235 -18.62 -0.45 -9.38
N GLU A 236 -18.14 -0.68 -10.62
CA GLU A 236 -17.66 0.36 -11.54
C GLU A 236 -18.67 1.52 -11.76
N ARG A 237 -19.98 1.25 -11.66
CA ARG A 237 -21.01 2.27 -11.80
C ARG A 237 -20.98 3.36 -10.73
N PHE A 238 -20.31 3.12 -9.60
CA PHE A 238 -20.10 4.10 -8.53
C PHE A 238 -18.78 4.86 -8.65
N ILE A 239 -17.94 4.49 -9.64
CA ILE A 239 -16.60 5.02 -9.80
C ILE A 239 -16.59 5.94 -11.03
N SER A 240 -16.26 7.22 -10.80
CA SER A 240 -16.03 8.17 -11.89
C SER A 240 -14.54 8.31 -12.18
N ASP A 241 -14.15 8.07 -13.43
CA ASP A 241 -12.80 8.34 -13.94
C ASP A 241 -12.52 9.83 -14.21
N ARG A 242 -13.52 10.71 -14.00
CA ARG A 242 -13.37 12.17 -14.17
C ARG A 242 -13.17 12.91 -12.86
N VAL A 243 -13.41 12.23 -11.73
CA VAL A 243 -13.35 12.85 -10.41
C VAL A 243 -12.32 12.12 -9.58
N LEU A 244 -11.24 12.82 -9.23
CA LEU A 244 -10.10 12.23 -8.54
C LEU A 244 -10.48 11.53 -7.22
N VAL A 245 -11.43 12.09 -6.46
CA VAL A 245 -11.88 11.48 -5.20
C VAL A 245 -12.59 10.14 -5.40
N ASP A 246 -13.24 9.93 -6.55
CA ASP A 246 -13.95 8.68 -6.87
C ASP A 246 -13.00 7.60 -7.38
N MET A 247 -11.89 8.00 -8.01
CA MET A 247 -10.85 7.06 -8.42
C MET A 247 -10.34 6.22 -7.25
N MET A 248 -10.33 6.79 -6.04
CA MET A 248 -9.88 6.12 -4.82
C MET A 248 -10.81 5.00 -4.32
N LEU A 249 -11.99 4.82 -4.93
CA LEU A 249 -12.84 3.64 -4.72
C LEU A 249 -12.36 2.43 -5.53
N ALA A 250 -11.51 2.62 -6.53
CA ALA A 250 -11.02 1.55 -7.37
C ALA A 250 -9.68 1.02 -6.82
N ASP A 251 -9.56 -0.30 -6.65
CA ASP A 251 -8.32 -0.92 -6.18
C ASP A 251 -7.12 -0.61 -7.09
N ARG A 252 -7.36 -0.39 -8.39
CA ARG A 252 -6.31 0.02 -9.35
C ARG A 252 -5.65 1.36 -9.04
N SER A 253 -6.27 2.20 -8.19
CA SER A 253 -5.70 3.48 -7.74
C SER A 253 -4.68 3.31 -6.61
N LEU A 254 -4.63 2.15 -5.95
CA LEU A 254 -3.85 1.91 -4.73
C LEU A 254 -2.42 1.50 -5.05
N LEU A 255 -1.71 2.38 -5.78
CA LEU A 255 -0.30 2.19 -6.16
C LEU A 255 0.70 2.70 -5.11
N TYR A 256 0.19 3.41 -4.10
CA TYR A 256 0.92 3.75 -2.88
C TYR A 256 0.25 3.03 -1.71
N VAL A 257 0.95 2.09 -1.08
CA VAL A 257 0.36 1.17 -0.10
C VAL A 257 0.48 1.65 1.35
N GLY A 258 1.12 2.80 1.58
CA GLY A 258 1.50 3.27 2.91
C GLY A 258 2.79 2.62 3.40
N GLY A 259 3.05 2.73 4.72
CA GLY A 259 4.26 2.16 5.32
C GLY A 259 5.54 2.97 5.05
N ALA A 260 5.41 4.14 4.42
CA ALA A 260 6.51 5.04 4.19
C ALA A 260 7.01 5.67 5.50
N GLY A 261 8.30 5.97 5.58
CA GLY A 261 8.92 6.70 6.70
C GLY A 261 8.61 8.20 6.73
N SER A 262 7.53 8.65 6.09
CA SER A 262 7.18 10.06 5.96
C SER A 262 6.64 10.60 7.29
N CYS A 263 6.76 11.92 7.48
CA CYS A 263 6.17 12.59 8.65
C CYS A 263 4.64 12.42 8.69
N ALA A 264 4.05 12.47 9.88
CA ALA A 264 2.60 12.54 10.03
C ALA A 264 2.06 13.81 9.33
N GLY A 265 1.14 13.66 8.39
CA GLY A 265 0.58 14.78 7.62
C GLY A 265 1.46 15.24 6.43
N CYS A 266 2.31 14.36 5.90
CA CYS A 266 3.22 14.70 4.81
C CYS A 266 2.47 15.05 3.51
N GLY A 267 2.42 16.34 3.17
CA GLY A 267 1.79 16.81 1.92
C GLY A 267 2.45 16.29 0.64
N GLU A 268 3.76 16.01 0.63
CA GLU A 268 4.45 15.39 -0.52
C GLU A 268 3.91 13.97 -0.78
N ALA A 269 3.73 13.18 0.27
CA ALA A 269 3.19 11.83 0.15
C ALA A 269 1.73 11.83 -0.34
N THR A 270 0.90 12.74 0.18
CA THR A 270 -0.47 12.95 -0.32
C THR A 270 -0.48 13.28 -1.81
N ALA A 271 0.33 14.24 -2.24
CA ALA A 271 0.41 14.64 -3.64
C ALA A 271 0.84 13.50 -4.56
N LEU A 272 1.91 12.78 -4.20
CA LEU A 272 2.40 11.66 -5.03
C LEU A 272 1.43 10.47 -5.04
N ARG A 273 0.80 10.14 -3.91
CA ARG A 273 -0.25 9.09 -3.83
C ARG A 273 -1.40 9.40 -4.78
N MET A 274 -1.90 10.63 -4.75
CA MET A 274 -3.01 11.07 -5.61
C MET A 274 -2.59 11.18 -7.08
N TRP A 275 -1.36 11.61 -7.36
CA TRP A 275 -0.80 11.62 -8.71
C TRP A 275 -0.71 10.20 -9.30
N MET A 276 -0.27 9.23 -8.51
CA MET A 276 -0.21 7.83 -8.93
C MET A 276 -1.60 7.24 -9.18
N ALA A 277 -2.58 7.54 -8.31
CA ALA A 277 -3.96 7.15 -8.52
C ALA A 277 -4.53 7.69 -9.84
N ALA A 278 -4.33 9.00 -10.11
CA ALA A 278 -4.77 9.62 -11.35
C ALA A 278 -4.08 9.02 -12.58
N THR A 279 -2.77 8.81 -12.50
CA THR A 279 -1.97 8.24 -13.59
C THR A 279 -2.41 6.82 -13.91
N ALA A 280 -2.72 6.00 -12.89
CA ALA A 280 -3.22 4.64 -13.05
C ALA A 280 -4.52 4.55 -13.89
N PHE A 281 -5.40 5.54 -13.76
CA PHE A 281 -6.62 5.62 -14.55
C PHE A 281 -6.36 5.96 -16.03
N VAL A 282 -5.28 6.67 -16.32
CA VAL A 282 -4.93 7.10 -17.69
C VAL A 282 -4.09 6.04 -18.41
N THR A 283 -3.07 5.50 -17.76
CA THR A 283 -2.07 4.64 -18.41
C THR A 283 -2.24 3.16 -18.08
N GLY A 284 -3.01 2.84 -17.03
CA GLY A 284 -3.09 1.50 -16.45
C GLY A 284 -1.96 1.22 -15.45
N ARG A 285 -2.26 0.44 -14.40
CA ARG A 285 -1.35 0.19 -13.27
C ARG A 285 0.01 -0.43 -13.66
N ASP A 286 0.02 -1.24 -14.71
CA ASP A 286 1.23 -1.98 -15.13
C ASP A 286 2.15 -1.16 -16.06
N ASN A 287 1.75 0.06 -16.42
CA ASN A 287 2.47 0.93 -17.36
C ASN A 287 3.02 2.20 -16.68
N ILE A 288 3.31 2.12 -15.38
CA ILE A 288 3.83 3.26 -14.60
C ILE A 288 5.09 2.83 -13.86
N GLY A 289 6.10 3.68 -13.90
CA GLY A 289 7.30 3.59 -13.07
C GLY A 289 7.70 4.97 -12.56
N ILE A 290 8.51 5.01 -11.51
CA ILE A 290 8.98 6.24 -10.88
C ILE A 290 10.51 6.26 -10.91
N VAL A 291 11.07 7.30 -11.52
CA VAL A 291 12.49 7.67 -11.37
C VAL A 291 12.55 8.85 -10.42
N ASN A 292 13.05 8.64 -9.22
CA ASN A 292 13.01 9.63 -8.15
C ASN A 292 14.39 10.24 -7.90
N SER A 293 14.47 11.57 -7.91
CA SER A 293 15.69 12.28 -7.51
C SER A 293 15.81 12.26 -5.99
N THR A 294 17.04 12.22 -5.47
CA THR A 294 17.27 12.18 -4.02
C THR A 294 16.59 13.36 -3.31
N GLY A 295 15.83 13.09 -2.25
CA GLY A 295 15.08 14.10 -1.52
C GLY A 295 14.20 13.49 -0.44
N CYS A 296 13.23 14.24 0.09
CA CYS A 296 12.30 13.71 1.09
C CYS A 296 11.58 12.45 0.60
N SER A 297 11.07 12.45 -0.64
CA SER A 297 10.41 11.28 -1.24
C SER A 297 11.29 10.07 -1.44
N THR A 298 12.60 10.19 -1.59
CA THR A 298 13.46 9.00 -1.55
C THR A 298 13.64 8.54 -0.11
N VAL A 299 13.97 9.45 0.81
CA VAL A 299 14.19 9.12 2.23
C VAL A 299 13.02 8.34 2.83
N TYR A 300 11.79 8.81 2.64
CA TYR A 300 10.63 8.11 3.21
C TYR A 300 10.18 6.89 2.41
N ALA A 301 10.45 6.83 1.11
CA ALA A 301 10.00 5.72 0.26
C ALA A 301 11.03 4.60 0.13
N SER A 302 12.27 4.83 0.54
CA SER A 302 13.35 3.84 0.54
C SER A 302 13.93 3.64 1.95
N THR A 303 13.10 3.73 2.99
CA THR A 303 13.51 3.31 4.33
C THR A 303 13.56 1.79 4.36
N TYR A 304 14.70 1.23 3.95
CA TYR A 304 14.92 -0.22 3.87
C TYR A 304 14.47 -0.91 5.17
N PRO A 305 13.74 -2.04 5.11
CA PRO A 305 13.33 -2.81 3.93
C PRO A 305 11.95 -2.41 3.34
N TYR A 306 11.39 -1.27 3.72
CA TYR A 306 10.02 -0.89 3.37
C TYR A 306 9.93 0.07 2.19
N ASN A 307 9.19 -0.33 1.17
CA ASN A 307 8.88 0.43 -0.04
C ASN A 307 7.36 0.63 -0.18
N PRO A 308 6.85 1.88 -0.19
CA PRO A 308 5.42 2.14 -0.29
C PRO A 308 4.87 2.05 -1.72
N TRP A 309 5.73 1.94 -2.75
CA TRP A 309 5.29 1.93 -4.15
C TRP A 309 4.99 0.52 -4.62
N ALA A 310 3.78 0.28 -5.11
CA ALA A 310 3.38 -0.96 -5.79
C ALA A 310 3.70 -0.93 -7.30
N VAL A 311 4.66 -0.10 -7.71
CA VAL A 311 5.17 0.06 -9.08
C VAL A 311 6.69 -0.01 -9.07
N SER A 312 7.28 -0.20 -10.25
CA SER A 312 8.73 -0.06 -10.40
C SER A 312 9.18 1.33 -9.97
N TRP A 313 10.15 1.38 -9.06
CA TRP A 313 10.69 2.61 -8.51
C TRP A 313 12.22 2.52 -8.48
N THR A 314 12.89 3.58 -8.91
CA THR A 314 14.35 3.69 -8.85
C THR A 314 14.75 5.07 -8.35
N ASN A 315 15.91 5.11 -7.70
CA ASN A 315 16.61 6.33 -7.34
C ASN A 315 18.09 6.13 -7.68
N SER A 316 18.62 7.03 -8.50
CA SER A 316 20.05 7.05 -8.81
C SER A 316 20.80 8.00 -7.87
N LEU A 317 20.82 9.30 -8.17
CA LEU A 317 21.44 10.33 -7.33
C LEU A 317 20.54 11.56 -7.23
N PHE A 318 21.05 12.63 -6.63
CA PHE A 318 20.30 13.87 -6.46
C PHE A 318 20.18 14.65 -7.78
N GLU A 319 21.28 14.71 -8.51
CA GLU A 319 21.49 15.61 -9.65
C GLU A 319 21.09 15.02 -11.01
N ASN A 320 20.83 13.71 -11.09
CA ASN A 320 20.76 12.99 -12.37
C ASN A 320 19.40 12.32 -12.65
N GLY A 321 18.34 12.58 -11.89
CA GLY A 321 17.03 11.96 -12.09
C GLY A 321 16.53 12.02 -13.55
N PRO A 322 16.59 13.17 -14.26
CA PRO A 322 16.21 13.23 -15.67
C PRO A 322 17.07 12.36 -16.59
N THR A 323 18.38 12.25 -16.32
CA THR A 323 19.29 11.43 -17.12
C THR A 323 19.06 9.94 -16.88
N ASP A 324 18.78 9.55 -15.64
CA ASP A 324 18.36 8.19 -15.28
C ASP A 324 17.06 7.83 -16.03
N ALA A 325 16.07 8.74 -16.01
CA ALA A 325 14.81 8.55 -16.73
C ALA A 325 14.94 8.47 -18.26
N MET A 326 15.98 9.05 -18.86
CA MET A 326 16.27 8.88 -20.29
C MET A 326 16.90 7.52 -20.63
N GLY A 327 17.50 6.86 -19.63
CA GLY A 327 18.14 5.55 -19.79
C GLY A 327 17.19 4.37 -19.60
N VAL A 328 16.07 4.58 -18.89
CA VAL A 328 14.94 3.64 -18.74
C VAL A 328 14.09 3.63 -20.01
#